data_AF-A0A4R0YJ03-F1
#
_entry.id   AF-A0A4R0YJ03-F1
#
_cell.length_a   1.000
_cell.length_b   1.000
_cell.length_c   1.000
_cell.angle_alpha   90.00
_cell.angle_beta   90.00
_cell.angle_gamma   90.00
#
_symmetry.space_group_name_H-M   'P 1'
#
loop_
_entity.id
_entity.type
_entity.pdbx_description
1 polymer ?
#
loop_
_entity_poly.entity_id
_entity_poly.type
_entity_poly.pdbx_seq_one_letter_code
_entity_poly.pdbx_strand_id
1 'polypeptide(L)' 'MPPDWKEMPDELQLVLASEALRRAAETLAEHAELLALEMEGGALRDRGGPDALRLFASVVRATSLEGLGPVGHA' A
#
# COMPACT_ATOMS: atom_id res chain seq x y z
N MET A 1 15.27 -8.20 23.43
CA MET A 1 15.29 -7.65 22.06
C MET A 1 14.40 -8.52 21.20
N PRO A 2 13.64 -7.97 20.23
CA PRO A 2 13.04 -8.81 19.21
C PRO A 2 14.14 -9.61 18.49
N PRO A 3 13.85 -10.86 18.03
CA PRO A 3 14.81 -11.64 17.25
C PRO A 3 15.23 -10.88 15.98
N ASP A 4 16.46 -11.11 15.52
CA ASP A 4 16.92 -10.53 14.26
C ASP A 4 16.03 -11.07 13.12
N TRP A 5 15.69 -10.22 12.15
CA TRP A 5 14.80 -10.53 11.04
C TRP A 5 15.21 -11.84 10.33
N LYS A 6 16.51 -12.03 10.14
CA LYS A 6 17.08 -13.20 9.46
C LYS A 6 17.03 -14.49 10.28
N GLU A 7 16.79 -14.39 11.58
CA GLU A 7 16.67 -15.54 12.49
C GLU A 7 15.21 -16.00 12.64
N MET A 8 14.26 -15.25 12.08
CA MET A 8 12.83 -15.59 12.13
C MET A 8 12.50 -16.66 11.09
N PRO A 9 11.54 -17.56 11.36
CA PRO A 9 11.05 -18.51 10.35
C PRO A 9 10.56 -17.78 9.10
N ASP A 10 10.81 -18.34 7.92
CA ASP A 10 10.44 -17.73 6.63
C ASP A 10 8.93 -17.43 6.54
N GLU A 11 8.08 -18.31 7.07
CA GLU A 11 6.64 -18.10 7.17
C GLU A 11 6.29 -16.86 7.99
N LEU A 12 7.00 -16.63 9.10
CA LEU A 12 6.78 -15.47 9.96
C LEU A 12 7.29 -14.19 9.29
N GLN A 13 8.45 -14.24 8.63
CA GLN A 13 8.94 -13.13 7.82
C GLN A 13 7.94 -12.77 6.72
N LEU A 14 7.39 -13.76 6.02
CA LEU A 14 6.42 -13.54 4.95
C LEU A 14 5.13 -12.91 5.47
N VAL A 15 4.58 -13.39 6.60
CA VAL A 15 3.39 -12.81 7.23
C VAL A 15 3.63 -11.36 7.64
N LEU A 16 4.78 -11.07 8.25
CA LEU A 16 5.13 -9.71 8.68
C LEU A 16 5.36 -8.77 7.50
N ALA A 17 6.05 -9.22 6.46
CA ALA A 17 6.28 -8.45 5.23
C ALA A 17 4.96 -8.16 4.50
N SER A 18 4.08 -9.15 4.43
CA SER A 18 2.75 -9.03 3.84
C SER A 18 1.88 -8.01 4.57
N GLU A 19 1.86 -8.06 5.90
CA GLU A 19 1.11 -7.11 6.72
C GLU A 19 1.72 -5.70 6.64
N ALA A 20 3.04 -5.58 6.64
CA ALA A 20 3.72 -4.30 6.45
C ALA A 20 3.38 -3.68 5.09
N LEU A 21 3.39 -4.50 4.03
CA LEU A 21 3.03 -4.07 2.68
C LEU A 21 1.56 -3.64 2.60
N ARG A 22 0.64 -4.40 3.21
CA ARG A 22 -0.79 -4.03 3.28
C ARG A 22 -1.00 -2.67 3.92
N ARG A 23 -0.37 -2.42 5.08
CA ARG A 23 -0.46 -1.13 5.78
C ARG A 23 0.15 0.02 4.98
N ALA A 24 1.29 -0.22 4.35
CA ALA A 24 1.93 0.79 3.49
C ALA A 24 1.04 1.13 2.29
N ALA A 25 0.46 0.12 1.65
CA ALA A 25 -0.46 0.29 0.54
C ALA A 25 -1.71 1.11 0.92
N GLU A 26 -2.34 0.80 2.06
CA GLU A 26 -3.46 1.58 2.61
C GLU A 26 -3.08 3.05 2.81
N THR A 27 -1.93 3.28 3.46
CA THR A 27 -1.43 4.64 3.72
C THR A 27 -1.19 5.41 2.41
N LEU A 28 -0.57 4.78 1.42
CA LEU A 28 -0.26 5.42 0.13
C LEU A 28 -1.52 5.73 -0.67
N ALA A 29 -2.54 4.87 -0.62
CA ALA A 29 -3.82 5.12 -1.28
C ALA A 29 -4.54 6.34 -0.67
N GLU A 30 -4.57 6.45 0.66
CA GLU A 30 -5.14 7.62 1.35
C GLU A 30 -4.38 8.91 0.98
N HIS A 31 -3.05 8.87 0.97
CA HIS A 31 -2.24 10.03 0.60
C HIS A 31 -2.45 10.46 -0.86
N ALA A 32 -2.65 9.51 -1.77
CA ALA A 32 -2.95 9.83 -3.16
C ALA A 32 -4.30 10.55 -3.29
N GLU A 33 -5.32 10.12 -2.55
CA GLU A 33 -6.63 10.80 -2.52
C GLU A 33 -6.53 12.21 -1.92
N LEU A 34 -5.76 12.38 -0.84
CA LEU A 34 -5.51 13.70 -0.25
C LEU A 34 -4.80 14.62 -1.25
N LEU A 35 -3.76 14.16 -1.93
CA LEU A 35 -3.08 14.95 -2.95
C LEU A 35 -4.02 15.35 -4.10
N ALA A 36 -4.92 14.46 -4.50
CA ALA A 36 -5.91 14.74 -5.54
C ALA A 36 -6.85 15.89 -5.12
N LEU A 37 -7.31 15.87 -3.87
CA LEU A 37 -8.15 16.93 -3.30
C LEU A 37 -7.41 18.28 -3.24
N GLU A 38 -6.14 18.28 -2.81
CA GLU A 38 -5.33 19.50 -2.75
C GLU A 38 -5.05 20.09 -4.16
N MET A 39 -4.90 19.23 -5.17
CA MET A 39 -4.79 19.67 -6.57
C MET A 39 -6.09 20.30 -7.09
N GLU A 40 -7.25 19.70 -6.79
CA GLU A 40 -8.56 20.24 -7.17
C GLU A 40 -8.88 21.56 -6.46
N GLY A 41 -8.44 21.70 -5.21
CA GLY A 41 -8.52 22.95 -4.46
C GLY A 41 -7.58 24.04 -4.97
N GLY A 42 -6.70 23.73 -5.93
CA GLY A 42 -5.74 24.67 -6.50
C GLY A 42 -4.53 24.96 -5.59
N ALA A 43 -4.38 24.23 -4.47
CA ALA A 43 -3.24 24.35 -3.57
C ALA A 43 -1.97 23.75 -4.17
N LEU A 44 -2.12 22.75 -5.06
CA LEU A 44 -1.04 22.09 -5.77
C LEU A 44 -1.17 22.24 -7.29
N ARG A 45 -0.03 22.36 -7.98
CA ARG A 45 0.02 22.46 -9.44
C ARG A 45 -0.23 21.08 -10.07
N ASP A 46 -1.21 21.01 -10.96
CA ASP A 46 -1.52 19.80 -11.72
C ASP A 46 -0.35 19.41 -12.67
N ARG A 47 0.18 18.19 -12.52
CA ARG A 47 1.23 17.57 -13.35
C ARG A 47 0.93 16.11 -13.70
N GLY A 48 -0.33 15.72 -13.71
CA GLY A 48 -0.72 14.32 -13.91
C GLY A 48 -2.16 14.00 -13.54
N GLY A 49 -2.89 14.98 -13.02
CA GLY A 49 -4.31 14.92 -12.76
C GLY A 49 -4.67 14.31 -11.40
N PRO A 50 -5.65 14.89 -10.69
CA PRO A 50 -6.35 14.25 -9.58
C PRO A 50 -6.87 12.84 -9.93
N ASP A 51 -7.31 12.64 -11.18
CA ASP A 51 -7.86 11.37 -11.64
C ASP A 51 -6.82 10.24 -11.68
N ALA A 52 -5.57 10.54 -12.02
CA ALA A 52 -4.50 9.54 -12.00
C ALA A 52 -4.17 9.09 -10.57
N LEU A 53 -4.23 10.01 -9.60
CA LEU A 53 -4.03 9.70 -8.19
C LEU A 53 -5.17 8.84 -7.62
N ARG A 54 -6.41 9.12 -8.01
CA ARG A 54 -7.57 8.27 -7.67
C ARG A 54 -7.49 6.89 -8.29
N LEU A 55 -7.05 6.81 -9.55
CA LEU A 55 -6.82 5.52 -10.21
C LEU A 55 -5.74 4.72 -9.47
N PHE A 56 -4.62 5.36 -9.13
CA PHE A 56 -3.57 4.74 -8.32
C PHE A 56 -4.11 4.21 -6.99
N ALA A 57 -4.83 5.04 -6.22
CA ALA A 57 -5.43 4.63 -4.95
C ALA A 57 -6.37 3.42 -5.12
N SER A 58 -7.19 3.43 -6.18
CA SER A 58 -8.11 2.33 -6.49
C SER A 58 -7.38 1.02 -6.79
N VAL A 59 -6.32 1.07 -7.61
CA VAL A 59 -5.51 -0.10 -7.95
C VAL A 59 -4.77 -0.64 -6.73
N VAL A 60 -4.20 0.23 -5.90
CA VAL A 60 -3.48 -0.16 -4.68
C VAL A 60 -4.43 -0.84 -3.67
N ARG A 61 -5.64 -0.31 -3.49
CA ARG A 61 -6.66 -0.94 -2.63
C ARG A 61 -7.11 -2.30 -3.18
N ALA A 62 -7.39 -2.39 -4.48
CA ALA A 62 -7.81 -3.65 -5.12
C ALA A 62 -6.74 -4.75 -4.98
N THR A 63 -5.47 -4.41 -5.24
CA THR A 63 -4.35 -5.35 -5.10
C THR A 63 -4.08 -5.75 -3.65
N SER A 64 -4.32 -4.87 -2.68
CA SER A 64 -4.17 -5.21 -1.25
C SER A 64 -5.30 -6.10 -0.73
N LEU A 65 -6.51 -5.98 -1.31
CA LEU A 65 -7.66 -6.84 -1.01
C LEU A 65 -7.51 -8.25 -1.60
N GLU A 66 -6.91 -8.36 -2.79
CA GLU A 66 -6.74 -9.63 -3.52
C GLU A 66 -5.41 -10.35 -3.20
N GLY A 67 -4.37 -9.60 -2.82
CA GLY A 67 -2.97 -10.06 -2.81
C GLY A 67 -2.50 -10.87 -1.61
N LEU A 68 -3.34 -11.13 -0.61
CA LEU A 68 -2.98 -11.94 0.57
C LEU A 68 -3.76 -13.25 0.62
N GLY A 69 -3.90 -13.91 -0.54
CA GLY A 69 -4.35 -15.30 -0.62
C GLY A 69 -3.51 -16.23 0.27
N PRO A 70 -4.05 -17.41 0.66
CA PRO A 70 -3.45 -18.27 1.66
C PRO A 70 -2.01 -18.58 1.28
N VAL A 71 -1.08 -18.37 2.23
CA VAL A 71 0.33 -18.75 2.11
C VAL A 71 0.39 -20.22 1.68
N GLY A 72 0.65 -20.45 0.40
CA GLY A 72 0.68 -21.79 -0.18
C GLY A 72 1.95 -22.48 0.26
N HIS A 73 1.83 -23.48 1.13
CA HIS A 73 2.85 -24.51 1.29
C HIS A 73 2.85 -25.36 0.01
N ALA A 74 3.96 -25.30 -0.73
CA ALA A 74 4.26 -26.21 -1.83
C ALA A 74 5.13 -27.37 -1.34
#